data_AF-A0A8H6KF07-F1
#
_entry.id   AF-A0A8H6KF07-F1
#
_cell.length_a   1.000
_cell.length_b   1.000
_cell.length_c   1.000
_cell.angle_alpha   90.00
_cell.angle_beta   90.00
_cell.angle_gamma   90.00
#
_symmetry.space_group_name_H-M   'P 1'
#
loop_
_entity.id
_entity.type
_entity.pdbx_description
1 polymer ?
#
loop_
_entity_poly.entity_id
_entity_poly.type
_entity_poly.pdbx_seq_one_letter_code
_entity_poly.pdbx_strand_id
1 'polypeptide(L)'
;MQALWSRAGQAHHCGCKACFKAAGGMVRQTATRVTPRKPTFSEVFTACYTGMMATAAVLDAQAKDKRRTELERQLEEAREVLDNLRKQGRKRHDGKETDLAPPGSGENRYAGSLWHHKRQGSEIFEFLDSLEASGPQPRQRTGDVNRWWQEYGFSTTTLSIRKLRSLDYTMLDRWLMDEESTQGESMTHRAPKTLKQLEKAEARMADLVENMVNGSKRVLPENEWELLRDEIQQLRHKNMPHYDRTSDMHSIKTTSYNLNSFIGSIFANAAYCRRQKISKVCHNLLVSPQPPTVFTYNTLILGLDRAGLPTLAETVVEMFYRSKIEPTRRTMACLLNHFRETGQKEKFFDVLQRMTGKNVRGMKIRRKTVEEVLEHEQLFMWAATKNVAINGKFVIERAWLDVGTLTAIIQGLLHFRLLRYAAGTFAHALRCGIKFSAKTISSLLEHCVFSLDTTAAREVLDALRAAPKLIRTPFREEKDQIYLAGRIQNLIDICNLEQSPFMVAPWLKVFSTDLPSEEERTGMRITSMLHQVQVAKGRARRCLQEIHDIEKRLGRPQPAKSRKQLPAPNPAKAATANRQTSHDRHEVAADQKEKEQQYVLGGPSLASRIRFPTFHASQTVPQRRQVAAMGSY
;
A
#
# COMPACT_ATOMS: atom_id res chain seq x y z
N MET A 1 -27.50 36.50 -42.24
CA MET A 1 -27.20 37.95 -42.29
C MET A 1 -25.80 38.22 -41.75
N GLN A 2 -24.91 38.63 -42.65
CA GLN A 2 -23.94 39.73 -42.51
C GLN A 2 -22.85 39.77 -41.41
N ALA A 3 -22.74 38.83 -40.47
CA ALA A 3 -21.78 38.96 -39.36
C ALA A 3 -20.53 38.05 -39.39
N LEU A 4 -20.21 37.38 -40.51
CA LEU A 4 -19.01 36.52 -40.61
C LEU A 4 -18.05 36.84 -41.77
N TRP A 5 -18.34 37.89 -42.56
CA TRP A 5 -17.54 38.20 -43.76
C TRP A 5 -16.91 39.59 -43.77
N SER A 6 -16.88 40.30 -42.63
CA SER A 6 -16.22 41.61 -42.49
C SER A 6 -14.84 41.55 -41.79
N ARG A 7 -14.20 40.37 -41.73
CA ARG A 7 -12.88 40.19 -41.09
C ARG A 7 -11.86 39.40 -41.91
N ALA A 8 -12.00 39.40 -43.23
CA ALA A 8 -10.99 38.89 -44.18
C ALA A 8 -10.39 40.02 -45.05
N GLY A 9 -10.38 41.25 -44.54
CA GLY A 9 -9.53 42.31 -45.06
C GLY A 9 -8.19 42.31 -44.31
N GLN A 10 -7.09 42.52 -45.03
CA GLN A 10 -5.71 42.68 -44.54
C GLN A 10 -4.86 41.39 -44.46
N ALA A 11 -4.65 40.74 -45.60
CA ALA A 11 -3.46 39.91 -45.81
C ALA A 11 -2.58 40.60 -46.86
N HIS A 12 -1.33 40.89 -46.48
CA HIS A 12 -0.32 41.53 -47.32
C HIS A 12 -0.11 40.78 -48.65
N HIS A 13 -0.09 41.56 -49.73
CA HIS A 13 0.05 41.07 -51.10
C HIS A 13 1.51 40.70 -51.38
N CYS A 14 1.79 39.41 -51.64
CA CYS A 14 3.05 39.01 -52.24
C CYS A 14 2.90 39.11 -53.78
N GLY A 15 3.76 39.89 -54.43
CA GLY A 15 3.67 40.22 -55.86
C GLY A 15 4.03 39.07 -56.81
N CYS A 16 3.38 37.91 -56.68
CA CYS A 16 3.56 36.78 -57.59
C CYS A 16 2.42 36.70 -58.63
N LYS A 17 2.75 36.26 -59.86
CA LYS A 17 1.86 36.21 -61.03
C LYS A 17 0.57 35.39 -60.83
N ALA A 18 0.49 34.55 -59.80
CA ALA A 18 -0.70 33.76 -59.49
C ALA A 18 -1.79 34.57 -58.76
N CYS A 19 -1.43 35.57 -57.96
CA CYS A 19 -2.39 36.37 -57.19
C CYS A 19 -3.08 37.47 -58.03
N PHE A 20 -2.56 37.78 -59.23
CA PHE A 20 -3.12 38.82 -60.11
C PHE A 20 -4.39 38.35 -60.86
N LYS A 21 -4.58 37.03 -61.04
CA LYS A 21 -5.74 36.50 -61.79
C LYS A 21 -7.03 36.40 -60.97
N ALA A 22 -6.97 36.54 -59.64
CA ALA A 22 -8.15 36.40 -58.77
C ALA A 22 -8.83 37.73 -58.42
N ALA A 23 -8.20 38.89 -58.71
CA ALA A 23 -8.69 40.21 -58.28
C ALA A 23 -9.21 41.11 -59.43
N GLY A 24 -9.18 40.65 -60.68
CA GLY A 24 -9.57 41.45 -61.85
C GLY A 24 -11.00 41.28 -62.36
N GLY A 25 -11.84 40.45 -61.72
CA GLY A 25 -13.09 39.97 -62.35
C GLY A 25 -14.41 40.49 -61.79
N MET A 26 -14.45 41.26 -60.69
CA MET A 26 -15.71 41.60 -60.01
C MET A 26 -15.85 43.07 -59.63
N VAL A 27 -15.47 43.97 -60.56
CA VAL A 27 -15.90 45.36 -60.51
C VAL A 27 -16.60 45.69 -61.84
N ARG A 28 -17.93 45.80 -61.75
CA ARG A 28 -18.85 46.58 -62.60
C ARG A 28 -18.83 46.30 -64.11
N GLN A 29 -20.01 46.00 -64.65
CA GLN A 29 -20.77 46.83 -65.62
C GLN A 29 -21.90 45.97 -66.21
N THR A 30 -23.15 46.31 -65.91
CA THR A 30 -24.09 47.03 -66.81
C THR A 30 -24.29 46.39 -68.18
N ALA A 31 -25.56 46.12 -68.46
CA ALA A 31 -26.10 45.45 -69.63
C ALA A 31 -25.54 45.98 -70.95
N THR A 32 -24.92 45.09 -71.73
CA THR A 32 -24.92 45.18 -73.19
C THR A 32 -25.39 43.86 -73.77
N ARG A 33 -26.43 43.96 -74.60
CA ARG A 33 -27.15 42.88 -75.27
C ARG A 33 -26.22 42.22 -76.29
N VAL A 34 -25.81 40.98 -76.04
CA VAL A 34 -25.05 40.15 -77.00
C VAL A 34 -26.02 39.16 -77.66
N THR A 35 -26.04 39.14 -78.98
CA THR A 35 -26.83 38.21 -79.81
C THR A 35 -26.42 36.75 -79.60
N PRO A 36 -27.35 35.79 -79.67
CA PRO A 36 -27.06 34.39 -79.33
C PRO A 36 -26.12 33.74 -80.36
N ARG A 37 -24.96 33.27 -79.91
CA ARG A 37 -24.02 32.47 -80.71
C ARG A 37 -24.43 31.00 -80.59
N LYS A 38 -24.52 30.27 -81.72
CA LYS A 38 -24.85 28.84 -81.71
C LYS A 38 -23.66 28.06 -81.11
N PRO A 39 -23.88 27.19 -80.11
CA PRO A 39 -22.79 26.45 -79.48
C PRO A 39 -22.17 25.47 -80.47
N THR A 40 -20.85 25.37 -80.43
CA THR A 40 -20.05 24.50 -81.30
C THR A 40 -20.23 23.03 -80.87
N PHE A 41 -20.16 22.06 -81.79
CA PHE A 41 -20.37 20.64 -81.45
C PHE A 41 -19.45 20.15 -80.31
N SER A 42 -18.21 20.64 -80.26
CA SER A 42 -17.27 20.35 -79.17
C SER A 42 -17.71 20.91 -77.82
N GLU A 43 -18.35 22.08 -77.78
CA GLU A 43 -18.87 22.69 -76.56
C GLU A 43 -20.11 21.95 -76.06
N VAL A 44 -20.99 21.53 -76.97
CA VAL A 44 -22.15 20.68 -76.64
C VAL A 44 -21.68 19.31 -76.14
N PHE A 45 -20.69 18.70 -76.80
CA PHE A 45 -20.13 17.41 -76.38
C PHE A 45 -19.43 17.49 -75.01
N THR A 46 -18.68 18.57 -74.78
CA THR A 46 -18.04 18.84 -73.48
C THR A 46 -19.08 19.11 -72.40
N ALA A 47 -20.15 19.85 -72.69
CA ALA A 47 -21.26 20.08 -71.76
C ALA A 47 -22.02 18.78 -71.44
N CYS A 48 -22.24 17.91 -72.43
CA CYS A 48 -22.86 16.60 -72.22
C CYS A 48 -21.97 15.67 -71.37
N TYR A 49 -20.67 15.61 -71.66
CA TYR A 49 -19.74 14.76 -70.93
C TYR A 49 -19.51 15.23 -69.49
N THR A 50 -19.36 16.55 -69.28
CA THR A 50 -19.29 17.15 -67.95
C THR A 50 -20.60 16.97 -67.18
N GLY A 51 -21.75 17.06 -67.85
CA GLY A 51 -23.07 16.76 -67.28
C GLY A 51 -23.21 15.29 -66.83
N MET A 52 -22.70 14.34 -67.62
CA MET A 52 -22.67 12.91 -67.25
C MET A 52 -21.74 12.64 -66.07
N MET A 53 -20.54 13.25 -66.06
CA MET A 53 -19.59 13.08 -64.96
C MET A 53 -20.07 13.78 -63.67
N ALA A 54 -20.71 14.94 -63.78
CA ALA A 54 -21.28 15.64 -62.64
C ALA A 54 -22.45 14.85 -62.03
N THR A 55 -23.33 14.27 -62.86
CA THR A 55 -24.43 13.42 -62.36
C THR A 55 -23.90 12.13 -61.74
N ALA A 56 -22.89 11.49 -62.34
CA ALA A 56 -22.22 10.33 -61.74
C ALA A 56 -21.53 10.66 -60.40
N ALA A 57 -20.85 11.82 -60.29
CA ALA A 57 -20.21 12.26 -59.06
C ALA A 57 -21.23 12.57 -57.94
N VAL A 58 -22.38 13.15 -58.28
CA VAL A 58 -23.46 13.40 -57.30
C VAL A 58 -24.09 12.09 -56.82
N LEU A 59 -24.32 11.13 -57.72
CA LEU A 59 -24.84 9.81 -57.35
C LEU A 59 -23.84 9.01 -56.50
N ASP A 60 -22.55 9.06 -56.83
CA ASP A 60 -21.48 8.42 -56.05
C ASP A 60 -21.32 9.08 -54.67
N ALA A 61 -21.44 10.41 -54.59
CA ALA A 61 -21.45 11.13 -53.31
C ALA A 61 -22.63 10.69 -52.43
N GLN A 62 -23.84 10.58 -53.00
CA GLN A 62 -25.02 10.07 -52.26
C GLN A 62 -24.84 8.62 -51.80
N ALA A 63 -24.22 7.75 -52.62
CA ALA A 63 -23.94 6.37 -52.23
C ALA A 63 -22.90 6.28 -51.11
N LYS A 64 -21.87 7.14 -51.14
CA LYS A 64 -20.86 7.25 -50.08
C LYS A 64 -21.44 7.80 -48.78
N ASP A 65 -22.30 8.81 -48.84
CA ASP A 65 -22.97 9.36 -47.67
C ASP A 65 -23.87 8.31 -47.00
N LYS A 66 -24.65 7.55 -47.77
CA LYS A 66 -25.44 6.42 -47.24
C LYS A 66 -24.57 5.36 -46.58
N ARG A 67 -23.41 5.03 -47.17
CA ARG A 67 -22.46 4.07 -46.58
C ARG A 67 -21.84 4.62 -45.30
N ARG A 68 -21.55 5.92 -45.23
CA ARG A 68 -21.01 6.57 -44.04
C ARG A 68 -22.02 6.58 -42.90
N THR A 69 -23.28 6.92 -43.16
CA THR A 69 -24.33 6.89 -42.13
C THR A 69 -24.55 5.49 -41.59
N GLU A 70 -24.46 4.47 -42.43
CA GLU A 70 -24.59 3.07 -42.01
C GLU A 70 -23.38 2.63 -41.16
N LEU A 71 -22.15 3.04 -41.51
CA LEU A 71 -20.97 2.79 -40.69
C LEU A 71 -21.02 3.51 -39.34
N GLU A 72 -21.54 4.74 -39.30
CA GLU A 72 -21.75 5.49 -38.06
C GLU A 72 -22.81 4.81 -37.17
N ARG A 73 -23.90 4.29 -37.75
CA ARG A 73 -24.88 3.46 -37.04
C ARG A 73 -24.26 2.19 -36.45
N GLN A 74 -23.48 1.46 -37.25
CA GLN A 74 -22.79 0.24 -36.80
C GLN A 74 -21.76 0.52 -35.70
N LEU A 75 -21.06 1.65 -35.77
CA LEU A 75 -20.14 2.10 -34.72
C LEU A 75 -20.87 2.40 -33.40
N GLU A 76 -22.03 3.04 -33.48
CA GLU A 76 -22.81 3.37 -32.28
C GLU A 76 -23.42 2.11 -31.64
N GLU A 77 -23.95 1.19 -32.45
CA GLU A 77 -24.42 -0.12 -31.95
C GLU A 77 -23.28 -0.93 -31.31
N ALA A 78 -22.09 -0.95 -31.93
CA ALA A 78 -20.92 -1.60 -31.35
C ALA A 78 -20.49 -0.94 -30.02
N ARG A 79 -20.59 0.39 -29.91
CA ARG A 79 -20.33 1.12 -28.66
C ARG A 79 -21.35 0.79 -27.59
N GLU A 80 -22.64 0.74 -27.92
CA GLU A 80 -23.69 0.35 -26.97
C GLU A 80 -23.52 -1.08 -26.48
N VAL A 81 -23.20 -2.02 -27.36
CA VAL A 81 -22.90 -3.40 -26.98
C VAL A 81 -21.69 -3.46 -26.05
N LEU A 82 -20.61 -2.73 -26.36
CA LEU A 82 -19.43 -2.63 -25.48
C LEU A 82 -19.76 -2.00 -24.13
N ASP A 83 -20.57 -0.95 -24.10
CA ASP A 83 -21.00 -0.32 -22.86
C ASP A 83 -21.93 -1.21 -22.04
N ASN A 84 -22.79 -1.99 -22.69
CA ASN A 84 -23.63 -2.99 -22.04
C ASN A 84 -22.80 -4.15 -21.50
N LEU A 85 -21.80 -4.64 -22.23
CA LEU A 85 -20.84 -5.62 -21.74
C LEU A 85 -19.99 -5.07 -20.58
N ARG A 86 -19.59 -3.80 -20.64
CA ARG A 86 -18.86 -3.12 -19.55
C ARG A 86 -19.74 -2.95 -18.31
N LYS A 87 -21.02 -2.59 -18.48
CA LYS A 87 -22.01 -2.49 -17.39
C LYS A 87 -22.34 -3.88 -16.81
N GLN A 88 -22.47 -4.91 -17.63
CA GLN A 88 -22.65 -6.30 -17.20
C GLN A 88 -21.40 -6.84 -16.50
N GLY A 89 -20.20 -6.50 -16.98
CA GLY A 89 -18.93 -6.77 -16.32
C GLY A 89 -18.83 -6.11 -14.95
N ARG A 90 -19.20 -4.82 -14.84
CA ARG A 90 -19.30 -4.10 -13.55
C ARG A 90 -20.32 -4.75 -12.60
N LYS A 91 -21.52 -5.09 -13.08
CA LYS A 91 -22.56 -5.73 -12.27
C LYS A 91 -22.18 -7.15 -11.79
N ARG A 92 -21.36 -7.89 -12.54
CA ARG A 92 -20.78 -9.18 -12.09
C ARG A 92 -19.59 -9.02 -11.13
N HIS A 93 -18.92 -7.86 -11.14
CA HIS A 93 -17.70 -7.61 -10.35
C HIS A 93 -17.90 -6.85 -9.02
N ASP A 94 -18.98 -6.08 -8.86
CA ASP A 94 -19.20 -5.21 -7.69
C ASP A 94 -19.34 -5.96 -6.34
N GLY A 95 -19.39 -7.30 -6.35
CA GLY A 95 -19.39 -8.15 -5.15
C GLY A 95 -18.09 -8.90 -4.84
N LYS A 96 -17.10 -8.93 -5.74
CA LYS A 96 -15.85 -9.73 -5.59
C LYS A 96 -14.54 -8.95 -5.77
N GLU A 97 -14.59 -7.71 -6.29
CA GLU A 97 -13.38 -6.96 -6.68
C GLU A 97 -12.50 -6.51 -5.50
N THR A 98 -13.01 -6.49 -4.25
CA THR A 98 -12.25 -6.05 -3.08
C THR A 98 -11.27 -7.08 -2.51
N ASP A 99 -11.44 -8.36 -2.85
CA ASP A 99 -10.59 -9.44 -2.31
C ASP A 99 -9.50 -9.92 -3.30
N LEU A 100 -9.67 -9.63 -4.59
CA LEU A 100 -8.71 -9.99 -5.63
C LEU A 100 -7.47 -9.09 -5.56
N ALA A 101 -6.29 -9.72 -5.51
CA ALA A 101 -5.03 -8.99 -5.54
C ALA A 101 -4.89 -8.22 -6.87
N PRO A 102 -4.23 -7.05 -6.89
CA PRO A 102 -4.15 -6.25 -8.11
C PRO A 102 -3.35 -6.99 -9.19
N PRO A 103 -3.64 -6.76 -10.48
CA PRO A 103 -2.89 -7.38 -11.57
C PRO A 103 -1.37 -7.16 -11.44
N GLY A 104 -0.64 -8.25 -11.62
CA GLY A 104 0.81 -8.31 -11.55
C GLY A 104 1.37 -8.25 -10.13
N SER A 105 0.55 -8.23 -9.08
CA SER A 105 1.04 -8.55 -7.74
C SER A 105 1.46 -10.01 -7.70
N GLY A 106 2.27 -10.38 -6.71
CA GLY A 106 2.65 -11.77 -6.52
C GLY A 106 1.43 -12.71 -6.43
N GLU A 107 0.28 -12.29 -5.91
CA GLU A 107 -0.92 -13.11 -5.76
C GLU A 107 -1.77 -13.21 -7.05
N ASN A 108 -1.57 -12.30 -8.01
CA ASN A 108 -2.36 -12.22 -9.25
C ASN A 108 -1.46 -11.90 -10.44
N ARG A 109 -0.52 -12.82 -10.74
CA ARG A 109 0.47 -12.66 -11.81
C ARG A 109 0.12 -13.58 -12.98
N TYR A 110 -0.30 -12.99 -14.09
CA TYR A 110 -0.55 -13.67 -15.37
C TYR A 110 0.17 -12.94 -16.52
N ALA A 111 0.28 -13.58 -17.68
CA ALA A 111 0.89 -12.97 -18.87
C ALA A 111 0.13 -11.69 -19.25
N GLY A 112 0.85 -10.56 -19.37
CA GLY A 112 0.23 -9.25 -19.64
C GLY A 112 -0.36 -8.52 -18.43
N SER A 113 -0.32 -9.12 -17.23
CA SER A 113 -0.85 -8.50 -16.00
C SER A 113 -0.23 -7.14 -15.64
N LEU A 114 0.97 -6.84 -16.13
CA LEU A 114 1.58 -5.51 -15.99
C LEU A 114 0.75 -4.42 -16.69
N TRP A 115 0.25 -4.68 -17.90
CA TRP A 115 -0.57 -3.74 -18.67
C TRP A 115 -1.94 -3.47 -18.04
N HIS A 116 -2.44 -4.42 -17.24
CA HIS A 116 -3.68 -4.28 -16.50
C HIS A 116 -3.50 -3.69 -15.10
N HIS A 117 -2.26 -3.43 -14.67
CA HIS A 117 -1.98 -2.89 -13.36
C HIS A 117 -2.42 -1.44 -13.24
N LYS A 118 -3.06 -1.09 -12.12
CA LYS A 118 -3.40 0.29 -11.76
C LYS A 118 -2.66 0.65 -10.49
N ARG A 119 -2.00 1.81 -10.49
CA ARG A 119 -1.32 2.34 -9.31
C ARG A 119 -2.32 2.71 -8.23
N GLN A 120 -2.03 2.28 -7.00
CA GLN A 120 -2.68 2.81 -5.80
C GLN A 120 -2.16 4.23 -5.54
N GLY A 121 -3.03 5.13 -5.07
CA GLY A 121 -2.71 6.54 -4.84
C GLY A 121 -1.46 6.72 -3.97
N SER A 122 -0.61 7.68 -4.30
CA SER A 122 0.67 7.89 -3.61
C SER A 122 0.49 8.45 -2.19
N GLU A 123 -0.60 9.19 -1.95
CA GLU A 123 -0.91 9.87 -0.69
C GLU A 123 -0.83 8.96 0.54
N ILE A 124 -1.33 7.73 0.45
CA ILE A 124 -1.29 6.79 1.57
C ILE A 124 0.13 6.33 1.88
N PHE A 125 0.98 6.17 0.86
CA PHE A 125 2.37 5.79 1.05
C PHE A 125 3.20 6.94 1.60
N GLU A 126 2.96 8.16 1.11
CA GLU A 126 3.60 9.38 1.64
C GLU A 126 3.25 9.59 3.11
N PHE A 127 1.98 9.39 3.47
CA PHE A 127 1.55 9.42 4.87
C PHE A 127 2.24 8.33 5.70
N LEU A 128 2.23 7.08 5.24
CA LEU A 128 2.89 5.97 5.94
C LEU A 128 4.41 6.18 6.08
N ASP A 129 5.06 6.78 5.08
CA ASP A 129 6.48 7.15 5.10
C ASP A 129 6.80 8.21 6.15
N SER A 130 5.83 9.08 6.46
CA SER A 130 5.96 10.12 7.51
C SER A 130 5.84 9.58 8.94
N LEU A 131 5.39 8.33 9.11
CA LEU A 131 5.19 7.77 10.45
C LEU A 131 6.53 7.37 11.10
N GLU A 132 6.66 7.69 12.38
CA GLU A 132 7.84 7.36 13.18
C GLU A 132 7.46 6.60 14.45
N ALA A 133 8.36 5.74 14.92
CA ALA A 133 8.17 5.01 16.18
C ALA A 133 8.10 5.95 17.38
N SER A 134 8.69 7.15 17.32
CA SER A 134 8.62 8.20 18.35
C SER A 134 7.33 9.05 18.29
N GLY A 135 6.39 8.72 17.40
CA GLY A 135 5.21 9.55 17.12
C GLY A 135 4.36 9.96 18.34
N PRO A 136 3.52 10.99 18.18
CA PRO A 136 2.78 11.59 19.28
C PRO A 136 1.83 10.56 19.92
N GLN A 137 2.10 10.24 21.18
CA GLN A 137 1.20 9.44 22.00
C GLN A 137 0.21 10.37 22.72
N PRO A 138 -1.11 10.06 22.69
CA PRO A 138 -2.06 10.77 23.52
C PRO A 138 -1.69 10.57 24.98
N ARG A 139 -1.80 11.64 25.77
CA ARG A 139 -1.52 11.54 27.21
C ARG A 139 -2.58 10.66 27.86
N GLN A 140 -2.15 9.83 28.80
CA GLN A 140 -3.08 9.03 29.57
C GLN A 140 -4.00 9.93 30.41
N ARG A 141 -5.23 9.47 30.62
CA ARG A 141 -6.18 10.10 31.54
C ARG A 141 -5.60 10.07 32.95
N THR A 142 -5.71 11.19 33.66
CA THR A 142 -5.30 11.29 35.07
C THR A 142 -6.33 10.60 35.97
N GLY A 143 -6.02 10.51 37.27
CA GLY A 143 -6.95 9.98 38.28
C GLY A 143 -8.29 10.72 38.30
N ASP A 144 -8.29 12.04 38.18
CA ASP A 144 -9.50 12.85 38.23
C ASP A 144 -10.40 12.64 37.00
N VAL A 145 -9.81 12.58 35.80
CA VAL A 145 -10.57 12.29 34.57
C VAL A 145 -11.14 10.87 34.61
N ASN A 146 -10.42 9.89 35.17
CA ASN A 146 -10.95 8.55 35.33
C ASN A 146 -12.08 8.47 36.37
N ARG A 147 -12.03 9.27 37.43
CA ARG A 147 -13.09 9.35 38.44
C ARG A 147 -14.38 9.88 37.81
N TRP A 148 -14.30 11.00 37.11
CA TRP A 148 -15.44 11.60 36.42
C TRP A 148 -15.99 10.66 35.33
N TRP A 149 -15.09 9.97 34.62
CA TRP A 149 -15.49 8.96 33.65
C TRP A 149 -16.34 7.84 34.26
N GLN A 150 -16.06 7.47 35.52
CA GLN A 150 -16.84 6.47 36.27
C GLN A 150 -18.14 7.06 36.81
N GLU A 151 -18.11 8.28 37.35
CA GLU A 151 -19.30 8.97 37.88
C GLU A 151 -20.39 9.15 36.81
N TYR A 152 -20.01 9.53 35.59
CA TYR A 152 -20.95 9.63 34.46
C TYR A 152 -21.30 8.29 33.80
N GLY A 153 -20.74 7.16 34.25
CA GLY A 153 -21.13 5.83 33.80
C GLY A 153 -20.81 5.50 32.33
N PHE A 154 -19.80 6.11 31.71
CA PHE A 154 -19.53 5.90 30.29
C PHE A 154 -19.19 4.43 29.96
N SER A 155 -19.85 3.89 28.92
CA SER A 155 -19.79 2.47 28.52
C SER A 155 -18.38 1.97 28.13
N THR A 156 -17.50 2.84 27.64
CA THR A 156 -16.14 2.44 27.23
C THR A 156 -15.21 2.36 28.43
N THR A 157 -14.82 1.15 28.82
CA THR A 157 -13.94 0.90 29.97
C THR A 157 -12.50 0.60 29.55
N THR A 158 -11.55 0.73 30.48
CA THR A 158 -10.15 0.33 30.24
C THR A 158 -10.04 -1.14 29.84
N LEU A 159 -10.89 -2.00 30.41
CA LEU A 159 -10.95 -3.43 30.08
C LEU A 159 -11.48 -3.68 28.67
N SER A 160 -12.53 -2.95 28.24
CA SER A 160 -13.05 -3.08 26.88
C SER A 160 -12.01 -2.66 25.83
N ILE A 161 -11.26 -1.58 26.08
CA ILE A 161 -10.16 -1.14 25.21
C ILE A 161 -9.02 -2.17 25.17
N ARG A 162 -8.65 -2.78 26.31
CA ARG A 162 -7.66 -3.87 26.32
C ARG A 162 -8.13 -5.06 25.49
N LYS A 163 -9.41 -5.44 25.61
CA LYS A 163 -10.00 -6.51 24.80
C LYS A 163 -10.00 -6.16 23.31
N LEU A 164 -10.32 -4.93 22.94
CA LEU A 164 -10.26 -4.47 21.54
C LEU A 164 -8.83 -4.50 20.96
N ARG A 165 -7.81 -4.33 21.81
CA ARG A 165 -6.39 -4.47 21.43
C ARG A 165 -5.91 -5.91 21.36
N SER A 166 -6.68 -6.89 21.82
CA SER A 166 -6.30 -8.31 21.70
C SER A 166 -6.51 -8.80 20.27
N LEU A 167 -5.63 -9.68 19.81
CA LEU A 167 -5.75 -10.30 18.49
C LEU A 167 -6.70 -11.49 18.54
N ASP A 168 -7.62 -11.55 17.58
CA ASP A 168 -8.45 -12.74 17.36
C ASP A 168 -7.69 -13.73 16.48
N TYR A 169 -6.91 -14.59 17.11
CA TYR A 169 -6.14 -15.62 16.43
C TYR A 169 -7.00 -16.56 15.59
N THR A 170 -8.25 -16.81 15.98
CA THR A 170 -9.13 -17.74 15.23
C THR A 170 -9.61 -17.12 13.93
N MET A 171 -9.98 -15.85 13.94
CA MET A 171 -10.33 -15.14 12.71
C MET A 171 -9.12 -14.91 11.82
N LEU A 172 -7.96 -14.58 12.40
CA LEU A 172 -6.74 -14.39 11.61
C LEU A 172 -6.29 -15.71 10.95
N ASP A 173 -6.34 -16.84 11.67
CA ASP A 173 -5.99 -18.16 11.13
C ASP A 173 -6.91 -18.56 9.97
N ARG A 174 -8.23 -18.43 10.14
CA ARG A 174 -9.19 -18.67 9.07
C ARG A 174 -8.93 -17.77 7.86
N TRP A 175 -8.60 -16.51 8.11
CA TRP A 175 -8.23 -15.56 7.06
C TRP A 175 -6.86 -15.85 6.45
N LEU A 176 -5.93 -16.56 7.08
CA LEU A 176 -4.71 -16.99 6.39
C LEU A 176 -4.99 -18.23 5.52
N MET A 177 -5.70 -19.21 6.07
CA MET A 177 -6.03 -20.47 5.38
C MET A 177 -6.88 -20.27 4.13
N ASP A 178 -7.79 -19.29 4.13
CA ASP A 178 -8.59 -18.94 2.96
C ASP A 178 -7.75 -18.49 1.75
N GLU A 179 -6.53 -17.98 1.95
CA GLU A 179 -5.66 -17.53 0.85
C GLU A 179 -5.08 -18.74 0.12
N GLU A 180 -4.66 -19.74 0.89
CA GLU A 180 -4.12 -20.97 0.36
C GLU A 180 -5.18 -21.77 -0.41
N SER A 181 -6.42 -21.80 0.10
CA SER A 181 -7.52 -22.52 -0.56
C SER A 181 -8.03 -21.82 -1.84
N THR A 182 -8.05 -20.48 -1.87
CA THR A 182 -8.64 -19.72 -2.99
C THR A 182 -7.64 -19.30 -4.06
N GLN A 183 -6.37 -19.03 -3.71
CA GLN A 183 -5.37 -18.48 -4.62
C GLN A 183 -4.25 -19.46 -4.99
N GLY A 184 -4.36 -20.72 -4.57
CA GLY A 184 -3.33 -21.75 -4.83
C GLY A 184 -2.90 -21.87 -6.30
N GLU A 185 -3.78 -21.59 -7.27
CA GLU A 185 -3.47 -21.62 -8.71
C GLU A 185 -2.59 -20.49 -9.23
N SER A 186 -2.66 -19.30 -8.64
CA SER A 186 -1.88 -18.13 -9.07
C SER A 186 -0.45 -18.13 -8.49
N MET A 187 -0.25 -18.86 -7.39
CA MET A 187 1.01 -18.89 -6.61
C MET A 187 2.05 -19.89 -7.14
N THR A 188 1.74 -20.61 -8.23
CA THR A 188 2.56 -21.68 -8.83
C THR A 188 3.95 -21.24 -9.30
N HIS A 189 4.14 -19.95 -9.59
CA HIS A 189 5.44 -19.40 -9.97
C HIS A 189 6.48 -19.39 -8.82
N ARG A 190 6.07 -19.71 -7.59
CA ARG A 190 6.91 -19.66 -6.38
C ARG A 190 7.48 -21.02 -5.95
N ALA A 191 7.05 -22.11 -6.58
CA ALA A 191 7.59 -23.45 -6.32
C ALA A 191 9.00 -23.61 -6.93
N PRO A 192 9.90 -24.41 -6.32
CA PRO A 192 11.15 -24.81 -6.94
C PRO A 192 10.89 -25.45 -8.31
N LYS A 193 11.52 -24.93 -9.37
CA LYS A 193 11.39 -25.44 -10.75
C LYS A 193 12.59 -26.26 -11.22
N THR A 194 13.70 -26.15 -10.48
CA THR A 194 14.97 -26.80 -10.81
C THR A 194 15.45 -27.61 -9.63
N LEU A 195 16.22 -28.68 -9.89
CA LEU A 195 16.81 -29.53 -8.86
C LEU A 195 17.59 -28.70 -7.82
N LYS A 196 18.42 -27.77 -8.29
CA LYS A 196 19.18 -26.85 -7.43
C LYS A 196 18.30 -25.95 -6.56
N GLN A 197 17.11 -25.56 -7.02
CA GLN A 197 16.17 -24.80 -6.19
C GLN A 197 15.50 -25.68 -5.13
N LEU A 198 15.28 -26.96 -5.45
CA LEU A 198 14.69 -27.95 -4.55
C LEU A 198 15.68 -28.32 -3.44
N GLU A 199 16.94 -28.63 -3.78
CA GLU A 199 18.02 -28.87 -2.80
C GLU A 199 18.21 -27.67 -1.87
N LYS A 200 18.16 -26.45 -2.42
CA LYS A 200 18.19 -25.22 -1.60
C LYS A 200 16.95 -25.06 -0.74
N ALA A 201 15.80 -25.61 -1.14
CA ALA A 201 14.61 -25.59 -0.31
C ALA A 201 14.73 -26.61 0.84
N GLU A 202 15.25 -27.81 0.57
CA GLU A 202 15.55 -28.85 1.57
C GLU A 202 16.52 -28.31 2.61
N ALA A 203 17.66 -27.75 2.18
CA ALA A 203 18.65 -27.15 3.08
C ALA A 203 18.05 -26.03 3.94
N ARG A 204 17.25 -25.13 3.35
CA ARG A 204 16.58 -24.06 4.12
C ARG A 204 15.57 -24.57 5.13
N MET A 205 14.85 -25.65 4.82
CA MET A 205 13.92 -26.25 5.77
C MET A 205 14.67 -26.92 6.91
N ALA A 206 15.73 -27.66 6.58
CA ALA A 206 16.69 -28.20 7.52
C ALA A 206 17.19 -27.12 8.50
N ASP A 207 17.65 -25.98 7.97
CA ASP A 207 18.10 -24.83 8.75
C ASP A 207 16.97 -24.24 9.60
N LEU A 208 15.76 -24.10 9.05
CA LEU A 208 14.61 -23.57 9.80
C LEU A 208 14.31 -24.43 11.03
N VAL A 209 14.21 -25.74 10.84
CA VAL A 209 13.93 -26.70 11.93
C VAL A 209 15.07 -26.68 12.95
N GLU A 210 16.32 -26.65 12.51
CA GLU A 210 17.47 -26.56 13.41
C GLU A 210 17.48 -25.26 14.23
N ASN A 211 17.17 -24.12 13.62
CA ASN A 211 17.04 -22.86 14.34
C ASN A 211 15.85 -22.87 15.32
N MET A 212 14.73 -23.52 14.98
CA MET A 212 13.61 -23.70 15.91
C MET A 212 13.97 -24.59 17.11
N VAL A 213 14.71 -25.68 16.88
CA VAL A 213 15.19 -26.57 17.96
C VAL A 213 16.22 -25.85 18.83
N ASN A 214 17.17 -25.14 18.24
CA ASN A 214 18.15 -24.36 19.01
C ASN A 214 17.47 -23.22 19.80
N GLY A 215 16.50 -22.54 19.20
CA GLY A 215 15.70 -21.51 19.85
C GLY A 215 14.84 -22.03 20.99
N SER A 216 14.41 -23.30 20.94
CA SER A 216 13.56 -23.89 21.97
C SER A 216 14.29 -24.16 23.27
N LYS A 217 15.64 -24.16 23.28
CA LYS A 217 16.48 -24.21 24.49
C LYS A 217 16.10 -23.13 25.50
N ARG A 218 15.66 -21.97 25.03
CA ARG A 218 15.25 -20.83 25.89
C ARG A 218 13.88 -21.03 26.54
N VAL A 219 13.13 -22.04 26.11
CA VAL A 219 11.73 -22.24 26.47
C VAL A 219 11.51 -23.59 27.17
N LEU A 220 12.27 -24.62 26.80
CA LEU A 220 12.16 -25.97 27.32
C LEU A 220 13.23 -26.25 28.39
N PRO A 221 12.94 -27.13 29.36
CA PRO A 221 13.96 -27.71 30.22
C PRO A 221 15.08 -28.39 29.41
N GLU A 222 16.32 -28.38 29.94
CA GLU A 222 17.50 -28.89 29.21
C GLU A 222 17.31 -30.36 28.76
N ASN A 223 16.80 -31.22 29.64
CA ASN A 223 16.54 -32.63 29.32
C ASN A 223 15.50 -32.82 28.20
N GLU A 224 14.39 -32.07 28.21
CA GLU A 224 13.38 -32.15 27.15
C GLU A 224 13.90 -31.62 25.80
N TRP A 225 14.80 -30.64 25.87
CA TRP A 225 15.46 -30.06 24.71
C TRP A 225 16.51 -30.99 24.10
N GLU A 226 17.31 -31.68 24.92
CA GLU A 226 18.25 -32.70 24.46
C GLU A 226 17.51 -33.83 23.75
N LEU A 227 16.44 -34.34 24.35
CA LEU A 227 15.58 -35.35 23.70
C LEU A 227 14.97 -34.86 22.38
N LEU A 228 14.51 -33.59 22.33
CA LEU A 228 14.04 -32.99 21.08
C LEU A 228 15.14 -32.94 20.01
N ARG A 229 16.34 -32.49 20.40
CA ARG A 229 17.49 -32.38 19.51
C ARG A 229 17.83 -33.75 18.93
N ASP A 230 17.88 -34.78 19.76
CA ASP A 230 18.23 -36.14 19.35
C ASP A 230 17.17 -36.73 18.40
N GLU A 231 15.88 -36.58 18.72
CA GLU A 231 14.77 -36.98 17.82
C GLU A 231 14.90 -36.35 16.43
N ILE A 232 15.20 -35.05 16.39
CA ILE A 232 15.34 -34.32 15.13
C ILE A 232 16.63 -34.71 14.40
N GLN A 233 17.74 -34.92 15.10
CA GLN A 233 19.00 -35.40 14.51
C GLN A 233 18.83 -36.80 13.90
N GLN A 234 18.07 -37.69 14.53
CA GLN A 234 17.75 -39.00 13.94
C GLN A 234 17.00 -38.87 12.60
N LEU A 235 16.06 -37.92 12.48
CA LEU A 235 15.40 -37.64 11.20
C LEU A 235 16.37 -37.05 10.17
N ARG A 236 17.30 -36.18 10.60
CA ARG A 236 18.35 -35.64 9.73
C ARG A 236 19.30 -36.72 9.22
N HIS A 237 19.67 -37.70 10.05
CA HIS A 237 20.49 -38.84 9.64
C HIS A 237 19.79 -39.74 8.60
N LYS A 238 18.45 -39.71 8.55
CA LYS A 238 17.65 -40.36 7.49
C LYS A 238 17.52 -39.52 6.22
N ASN A 239 18.35 -38.50 6.05
CA ASN A 239 18.35 -37.55 4.92
C ASN A 239 17.05 -36.75 4.76
N MET A 240 16.36 -36.44 5.86
CA MET A 240 15.17 -35.56 5.85
C MET A 240 15.58 -34.08 6.05
N PRO A 241 14.87 -33.10 5.44
CA PRO A 241 13.74 -33.29 4.53
C PRO A 241 14.18 -33.71 3.11
N HIS A 242 13.35 -34.52 2.47
CA HIS A 242 13.51 -34.88 1.05
C HIS A 242 12.21 -34.61 0.30
N TYR A 243 12.26 -33.80 -0.77
CA TYR A 243 11.08 -33.38 -1.49
C TYR A 243 10.88 -34.14 -2.81
N ASP A 244 9.64 -34.54 -3.07
CA ASP A 244 9.27 -35.24 -4.30
C ASP A 244 9.37 -34.33 -5.52
N ARG A 245 9.93 -34.89 -6.59
CA ARG A 245 10.26 -34.23 -7.86
C ARG A 245 9.18 -34.41 -8.91
N THR A 246 8.28 -35.39 -8.72
CA THR A 246 7.34 -35.85 -9.75
C THR A 246 5.88 -35.51 -9.47
N SER A 247 5.58 -35.01 -8.27
CA SER A 247 4.24 -34.59 -7.89
C SER A 247 3.63 -33.57 -8.87
N ASP A 248 2.38 -33.80 -9.24
CA ASP A 248 1.59 -32.85 -10.00
C ASP A 248 1.24 -31.62 -9.15
N MET A 249 0.95 -30.50 -9.82
CA MET A 249 0.69 -29.22 -9.16
C MET A 249 -0.53 -29.26 -8.22
N HIS A 250 -1.52 -30.12 -8.48
CA HIS A 250 -2.68 -30.25 -7.60
C HIS A 250 -2.27 -30.99 -6.31
N SER A 251 -1.52 -32.09 -6.43
CA SER A 251 -0.95 -32.80 -5.28
C SER A 251 -0.05 -31.90 -4.43
N ILE A 252 0.82 -31.08 -5.03
CA ILE A 252 1.68 -30.14 -4.27
C ILE A 252 0.84 -29.19 -3.40
N LYS A 253 -0.25 -28.63 -3.96
CA LYS A 253 -1.14 -27.73 -3.22
C LYS A 253 -1.89 -28.45 -2.12
N THR A 254 -2.44 -29.62 -2.42
CA THR A 254 -3.17 -30.43 -1.45
C THR A 254 -2.26 -30.81 -0.29
N THR A 255 -1.01 -31.21 -0.56
CA THR A 255 -0.02 -31.49 0.48
C THR A 255 0.33 -30.25 1.30
N SER A 256 0.56 -29.08 0.66
CA SER A 256 0.84 -27.82 1.37
C SER A 256 -0.32 -27.43 2.29
N TYR A 257 -1.55 -27.46 1.77
CA TYR A 257 -2.75 -27.16 2.54
C TYR A 257 -2.94 -28.12 3.71
N ASN A 258 -2.77 -29.43 3.48
CA ASN A 258 -2.86 -30.44 4.53
C ASN A 258 -1.79 -30.22 5.61
N LEU A 259 -0.54 -29.98 5.21
CA LEU A 259 0.55 -29.68 6.14
C LEU A 259 0.22 -28.47 7.02
N ASN A 260 -0.21 -27.36 6.41
CA ASN A 260 -0.51 -26.12 7.14
C ASN A 260 -1.75 -26.30 8.04
N SER A 261 -2.78 -27.00 7.57
CA SER A 261 -3.95 -27.37 8.38
C SER A 261 -3.56 -28.22 9.59
N PHE A 262 -2.70 -29.23 9.41
CA PHE A 262 -2.20 -30.05 10.51
C PHE A 262 -1.36 -29.24 11.50
N ILE A 263 -0.43 -28.40 11.02
CA ILE A 263 0.36 -27.49 11.87
C ILE A 263 -0.57 -26.57 12.68
N GLY A 264 -1.57 -25.96 12.04
CA GLY A 264 -2.59 -25.14 12.72
C GLY A 264 -3.32 -25.92 13.81
N SER A 265 -3.74 -27.16 13.52
CA SER A 265 -4.42 -28.03 14.48
C SER A 265 -3.54 -28.39 15.69
N ILE A 266 -2.22 -28.60 15.48
CA ILE A 266 -1.26 -28.87 16.55
C ILE A 266 -1.16 -27.68 17.51
N PHE A 267 -1.09 -26.46 16.97
CA PHE A 267 -1.02 -25.25 17.80
C PHE A 267 -2.33 -24.97 18.52
N ALA A 268 -3.47 -25.20 17.87
CA ALA A 268 -4.81 -25.02 18.44
C ALA A 268 -5.14 -26.04 19.53
N ASN A 269 -4.55 -27.24 19.48
CA ASN A 269 -4.79 -28.29 20.47
C ASN A 269 -4.23 -27.89 21.85
N ALA A 270 -5.11 -27.73 22.83
CA ALA A 270 -4.77 -27.37 24.19
C ALA A 270 -4.14 -28.52 25.00
N ALA A 271 -4.38 -29.78 24.59
CA ALA A 271 -3.82 -30.95 25.26
C ALA A 271 -2.31 -31.13 25.01
N TYR A 272 -1.78 -30.53 23.95
CA TYR A 272 -0.35 -30.62 23.66
C TYR A 272 0.45 -29.59 24.47
N CYS A 273 1.45 -30.08 25.20
CA CYS A 273 2.41 -29.20 25.87
C CYS A 273 3.35 -28.51 24.85
N ARG A 274 4.10 -27.49 25.28
CA ARG A 274 5.02 -26.73 24.40
C ARG A 274 6.00 -27.64 23.66
N ARG A 275 6.63 -28.59 24.36
CA ARG A 275 7.53 -29.58 23.77
C ARG A 275 6.84 -30.44 22.71
N GLN A 276 5.65 -30.96 22.99
CA GLN A 276 4.89 -31.76 22.03
C GLN A 276 4.52 -30.95 20.78
N LYS A 277 4.11 -29.68 20.94
CA LYS A 277 3.83 -28.79 19.81
C LYS A 277 5.08 -28.61 18.93
N ILE A 278 6.21 -28.27 19.54
CA ILE A 278 7.47 -28.04 18.80
C ILE A 278 7.94 -29.31 18.08
N SER A 279 7.98 -30.46 18.76
CA SER A 279 8.41 -31.73 18.17
C SER A 279 7.49 -32.16 17.02
N LYS A 280 6.17 -32.13 17.20
CA LYS A 280 5.23 -32.49 16.14
C LYS A 280 5.33 -31.56 14.94
N VAL A 281 5.48 -30.26 15.15
CA VAL A 281 5.67 -29.30 14.05
C VAL A 281 6.98 -29.57 13.32
N CYS A 282 8.11 -29.71 14.03
CA CYS A 282 9.41 -30.00 13.41
C CYS A 282 9.39 -31.33 12.64
N HIS A 283 8.76 -32.37 13.19
CA HIS A 283 8.57 -33.65 12.52
C HIS A 283 7.78 -33.50 11.21
N ASN A 284 6.62 -32.83 11.24
CA ASN A 284 5.79 -32.62 10.04
C ASN A 284 6.51 -31.77 8.98
N LEU A 285 7.28 -30.76 9.40
CA LEU A 285 8.09 -29.94 8.49
C LEU A 285 9.21 -30.73 7.80
N LEU A 286 9.83 -31.69 8.51
CA LEU A 286 10.86 -32.55 7.94
C LEU A 286 10.29 -33.66 7.07
N VAL A 287 9.18 -34.26 7.48
CA VAL A 287 8.58 -35.43 6.81
C VAL A 287 7.72 -35.05 5.60
N SER A 288 7.27 -33.79 5.52
CA SER A 288 6.54 -33.30 4.35
C SER A 288 7.29 -33.59 3.05
N PRO A 289 6.65 -34.22 2.05
CA PRO A 289 7.27 -34.47 0.76
C PRO A 289 7.33 -33.20 -0.11
N GLN A 290 6.81 -32.07 0.38
CA GLN A 290 6.77 -30.81 -0.35
C GLN A 290 7.43 -29.65 0.43
N PRO A 291 8.07 -28.71 -0.28
CA PRO A 291 8.77 -27.58 0.32
C PRO A 291 7.80 -26.59 0.99
N PRO A 292 8.27 -25.85 2.00
CA PRO A 292 7.43 -24.87 2.67
C PRO A 292 7.08 -23.73 1.73
N THR A 293 5.84 -23.32 1.80
CA THR A 293 5.34 -22.16 1.05
C THR A 293 5.27 -20.94 1.95
N VAL A 294 4.92 -19.79 1.39
CA VAL A 294 4.64 -18.59 2.19
C VAL A 294 3.55 -18.83 3.25
N PHE A 295 2.59 -19.72 2.94
CA PHE A 295 1.53 -20.12 3.85
C PHE A 295 2.09 -20.87 5.06
N THR A 296 3.05 -21.78 4.86
CA THR A 296 3.72 -22.48 5.96
C THR A 296 4.40 -21.50 6.93
N TYR A 297 5.09 -20.48 6.43
CA TYR A 297 5.67 -19.45 7.31
C TYR A 297 4.58 -18.66 8.07
N ASN A 298 3.50 -18.27 7.40
CA ASN A 298 2.38 -17.56 8.03
C ASN A 298 1.72 -18.40 9.14
N THR A 299 1.47 -19.69 8.88
CA THR A 299 0.91 -20.64 9.85
C THR A 299 1.85 -20.85 11.03
N LEU A 300 3.16 -20.98 10.79
CA LEU A 300 4.15 -21.13 11.85
C LEU A 300 4.22 -19.89 12.74
N ILE A 301 4.32 -18.68 12.17
CA ILE A 301 4.38 -17.43 12.92
C ILE A 301 3.12 -17.29 13.79
N LEU A 302 1.95 -17.40 13.18
CA LEU A 302 0.68 -17.26 13.91
C LEU A 302 0.50 -18.33 14.98
N GLY A 303 0.82 -19.58 14.66
CA GLY A 303 0.66 -20.72 15.55
C GLY A 303 1.59 -20.66 16.77
N LEU A 304 2.84 -20.24 16.57
CA LEU A 304 3.82 -20.05 17.64
C LEU A 304 3.42 -18.87 18.54
N ASP A 305 2.97 -17.75 17.97
CA ASP A 305 2.43 -16.62 18.76
C ASP A 305 1.24 -17.06 19.62
N ARG A 306 0.28 -17.77 19.01
CA ARG A 306 -0.89 -18.32 19.71
C ARG A 306 -0.52 -19.29 20.83
N ALA A 307 0.55 -20.07 20.65
CA ALA A 307 1.04 -21.02 21.64
C ALA A 307 1.88 -20.37 22.76
N GLY A 308 2.07 -19.05 22.74
CA GLY A 308 2.90 -18.34 23.70
C GLY A 308 4.39 -18.62 23.52
N LEU A 309 4.84 -18.83 22.27
CA LEU A 309 6.22 -19.11 21.86
C LEU A 309 6.79 -17.99 20.96
N PRO A 310 6.71 -16.70 21.34
CA PRO A 310 7.03 -15.59 20.44
C PRO A 310 8.51 -15.54 20.03
N THR A 311 9.42 -16.06 20.84
CA THR A 311 10.86 -16.14 20.52
C THR A 311 11.13 -17.09 19.34
N LEU A 312 10.37 -18.19 19.27
CA LEU A 312 10.42 -19.11 18.14
C LEU A 312 9.72 -18.52 16.92
N ALA A 313 8.58 -17.85 17.09
CA ALA A 313 7.91 -17.15 16.00
C ALA A 313 8.85 -16.11 15.34
N GLU A 314 9.59 -15.36 16.16
CA GLU A 314 10.60 -14.42 15.69
C GLU A 314 11.73 -15.09 14.91
N THR A 315 12.19 -16.27 15.36
CA THR A 315 13.16 -17.09 14.62
C THR A 315 12.62 -17.45 13.23
N VAL A 316 11.34 -17.83 13.13
CA VAL A 316 10.67 -18.10 11.85
C VAL A 316 10.59 -16.84 10.98
N VAL A 317 10.32 -15.66 11.56
CA VAL A 317 10.33 -14.37 10.85
C VAL A 317 11.72 -14.05 10.28
N GLU A 318 12.79 -14.27 11.04
CA GLU A 318 14.15 -14.07 10.55
C GLU A 318 14.50 -15.01 9.40
N MET A 319 14.12 -16.29 9.51
CA MET A 319 14.29 -17.26 8.44
C MET A 319 13.45 -16.92 7.20
N PHE A 320 12.24 -16.40 7.38
CA PHE A 320 11.42 -15.86 6.30
C PHE A 320 12.17 -14.73 5.58
N TYR A 321 12.78 -13.78 6.29
CA TYR A 321 13.55 -12.71 5.68
C TYR A 321 14.79 -13.21 4.93
N ARG A 322 15.47 -14.25 5.43
CA ARG A 322 16.63 -14.89 4.76
C ARG A 322 16.26 -15.74 3.55
N SER A 323 15.00 -16.19 3.46
CA SER A 323 14.51 -17.00 2.32
C SER A 323 14.48 -16.22 1.00
N LYS A 324 14.06 -16.85 -0.11
CA LYS A 324 13.72 -16.15 -1.37
C LYS A 324 12.21 -16.11 -1.63
N ILE A 325 11.41 -16.37 -0.59
CA ILE A 325 9.97 -16.36 -0.69
C ILE A 325 9.48 -14.91 -0.74
N GLU A 326 8.69 -14.61 -1.77
CA GLU A 326 7.96 -13.35 -1.93
C GLU A 326 6.74 -13.36 -0.97
N PRO A 327 6.50 -12.31 -0.16
CA PRO A 327 5.32 -12.25 0.71
C PRO A 327 4.02 -12.06 -0.06
N THR A 328 2.91 -12.40 0.58
CA THR A 328 1.55 -11.98 0.19
C THR A 328 1.08 -10.80 1.04
N ARG A 329 -0.05 -10.19 0.67
CA ARG A 329 -0.80 -9.22 1.49
C ARG A 329 -1.09 -9.78 2.87
N ARG A 330 -1.52 -11.04 2.95
CA ARG A 330 -1.78 -11.68 4.25
C ARG A 330 -0.52 -11.98 5.04
N THR A 331 0.60 -12.24 4.37
CA THR A 331 1.93 -12.33 5.00
C THR A 331 2.32 -11.01 5.67
N MET A 332 2.09 -9.87 5.02
CA MET A 332 2.37 -8.55 5.59
C MET A 332 1.51 -8.29 6.84
N ALA A 333 0.21 -8.60 6.76
CA ALA A 333 -0.68 -8.53 7.91
C ALA A 333 -0.28 -9.49 9.06
N CYS A 334 0.22 -10.69 8.74
CA CYS A 334 0.75 -11.65 9.71
C CYS A 334 1.96 -11.07 10.46
N LEU A 335 2.94 -10.53 9.74
CA LEU A 335 4.13 -9.88 10.34
C LEU A 335 3.77 -8.68 11.22
N LEU A 336 2.84 -7.83 10.77
CA LEU A 336 2.36 -6.69 11.55
C LEU A 336 1.68 -7.13 12.86
N ASN A 337 0.86 -8.18 12.81
CA ASN A 337 0.20 -8.71 14.01
C ASN A 337 1.19 -9.41 14.95
N HIS A 338 2.20 -10.12 14.45
CA HIS A 338 3.26 -10.69 15.27
C HIS A 338 3.99 -9.62 16.09
N PHE A 339 4.46 -8.55 15.43
CA PHE A 339 5.17 -7.48 16.15
C PHE A 339 4.27 -6.65 17.07
N ARG A 340 2.97 -6.56 16.75
CA ARG A 340 1.95 -6.01 17.65
C ARG A 340 1.84 -6.85 18.92
N GLU A 341 1.64 -8.16 18.80
CA GLU A 341 1.40 -9.03 19.97
C GLU A 341 2.65 -9.24 20.82
N THR A 342 3.84 -9.21 20.21
CA THR A 342 5.12 -9.22 20.95
C THR A 342 5.52 -7.85 21.53
N GLY A 343 4.75 -6.79 21.25
CA GLY A 343 5.03 -5.44 21.75
C GLY A 343 6.27 -4.78 21.12
N GLN A 344 6.82 -5.34 20.04
CA GLN A 344 8.05 -4.87 19.39
C GLN A 344 7.77 -3.73 18.41
N LYS A 345 7.53 -2.54 18.97
CA LYS A 345 7.18 -1.32 18.22
C LYS A 345 8.15 -1.00 17.08
N GLU A 346 9.46 -1.03 17.31
CA GLU A 346 10.46 -0.71 16.28
C GLU A 346 10.38 -1.66 15.07
N LYS A 347 10.21 -2.97 15.33
CA LYS A 347 10.09 -3.97 14.26
C LYS A 347 8.76 -3.85 13.51
N PHE A 348 7.68 -3.45 14.18
CA PHE A 348 6.42 -3.10 13.52
C PHE A 348 6.62 -1.95 12.51
N PHE A 349 7.36 -0.91 12.89
CA PHE A 349 7.71 0.18 11.99
C PHE A 349 8.69 -0.23 10.88
N ASP A 350 9.63 -1.14 11.15
CA ASP A 350 10.50 -1.71 10.10
C ASP A 350 9.66 -2.41 9.00
N VAL A 351 8.61 -3.14 9.38
CA VAL A 351 7.67 -3.74 8.41
C VAL A 351 6.98 -2.66 7.58
N LEU A 352 6.45 -1.61 8.21
CA LEU A 352 5.82 -0.48 7.50
C LEU A 352 6.78 0.17 6.49
N GLN A 353 8.01 0.48 6.92
CA GLN A 353 9.02 1.11 6.07
C GLN A 353 9.46 0.21 4.91
N ARG A 354 9.46 -1.11 5.10
CA ARG A 354 9.71 -2.06 4.01
C ARG A 354 8.56 -2.08 3.01
N MET A 355 7.31 -1.99 3.48
CA MET A 355 6.11 -1.96 2.65
C MET A 355 6.05 -0.71 1.76
N THR A 356 6.48 0.43 2.27
CA THR A 356 6.50 1.70 1.53
C THR A 356 7.78 1.91 0.70
N GLY A 357 8.80 1.06 0.87
CA GLY A 357 10.10 1.17 0.20
C GLY A 357 11.06 2.19 0.84
N LYS A 358 10.69 2.78 1.98
CA LYS A 358 11.58 3.62 2.81
C LYS A 358 12.75 2.84 3.41
N ASN A 359 12.61 1.53 3.60
CA ASN A 359 13.73 0.64 3.90
C ASN A 359 14.30 0.04 2.60
N VAL A 360 15.61 0.17 2.39
CA VAL A 360 16.36 -0.32 1.20
C VAL A 360 16.25 -1.84 0.95
N ARG A 361 15.87 -2.60 1.98
CA ARG A 361 15.65 -4.05 1.88
C ARG A 361 14.31 -4.37 1.19
N GLY A 362 13.32 -3.47 1.29
CA GLY A 362 11.96 -3.67 0.82
C GLY A 362 11.25 -4.89 1.42
N MET A 363 10.05 -5.20 0.92
CA MET A 363 9.28 -6.38 1.31
C MET A 363 9.69 -7.68 0.60
N LYS A 364 10.71 -7.68 -0.26
CA LYS A 364 11.06 -8.83 -1.13
C LYS A 364 10.01 -9.17 -2.20
N ILE A 365 9.24 -8.17 -2.64
CA ILE A 365 8.36 -8.25 -3.82
C ILE A 365 9.24 -8.17 -5.08
N ARG A 366 9.83 -7.00 -5.33
CA ARG A 366 10.84 -6.81 -6.37
C ARG A 366 11.75 -5.64 -6.03
N ARG A 367 13.04 -5.82 -6.28
CA ARG A 367 14.08 -4.82 -6.06
C ARG A 367 15.15 -4.95 -7.13
N LYS A 368 15.49 -3.83 -7.76
CA LYS A 368 16.51 -3.72 -8.82
C LYS A 368 17.36 -2.48 -8.61
N THR A 369 18.59 -2.46 -9.13
CA THR A 369 19.38 -1.23 -9.05
C THR A 369 18.85 -0.21 -10.04
N VAL A 370 19.14 1.07 -9.81
CA VAL A 370 18.73 2.14 -10.73
C VAL A 370 19.39 1.92 -12.10
N GLU A 371 20.65 1.50 -12.12
CA GLU A 371 21.42 1.21 -13.34
C GLU A 371 20.75 0.10 -14.16
N GLU A 372 20.45 -1.05 -13.54
CA GLU A 372 19.75 -2.16 -14.20
C GLU A 372 18.40 -1.71 -14.80
N VAL A 373 17.66 -0.86 -14.08
CA VAL A 373 16.35 -0.37 -14.52
C VAL A 373 16.46 0.55 -15.74
N LEU A 374 17.53 1.35 -15.84
CA LEU A 374 17.77 2.24 -16.96
C LEU A 374 18.31 1.50 -18.19
N GLU A 375 19.09 0.44 -17.98
CA GLU A 375 19.69 -0.36 -19.07
C GLU A 375 18.70 -1.29 -19.76
N HIS A 376 17.67 -1.75 -19.04
CA HIS A 376 16.73 -2.75 -19.55
C HIS A 376 15.31 -2.21 -19.69
N GLU A 377 14.81 -2.12 -20.92
CA GLU A 377 13.46 -1.63 -21.25
C GLU A 377 12.36 -2.31 -20.43
N GLN A 378 12.43 -3.63 -20.24
CA GLN A 378 11.43 -4.36 -19.44
C GLN A 378 11.42 -3.95 -17.96
N LEU A 379 12.58 -3.63 -17.39
CA LEU A 379 12.70 -3.15 -16.02
C LEU A 379 12.23 -1.70 -15.91
N PHE A 380 12.57 -0.86 -16.89
CA PHE A 380 12.06 0.49 -16.99
C PHE A 380 10.52 0.50 -17.05
N MET A 381 9.93 -0.29 -17.93
CA MET A 381 8.47 -0.41 -18.08
C MET A 381 7.80 -0.91 -16.80
N TRP A 382 8.42 -1.86 -16.10
CA TRP A 382 7.96 -2.29 -14.79
C TRP A 382 7.93 -1.12 -13.78
N ALA A 383 9.03 -0.38 -13.65
CA ALA A 383 9.12 0.76 -12.73
C ALA A 383 8.18 1.91 -13.11
N ALA A 384 7.98 2.15 -14.40
CA ALA A 384 7.07 3.16 -14.93
C ALA A 384 5.58 2.79 -14.74
N THR A 385 5.27 1.50 -14.55
CA THR A 385 3.88 1.02 -14.39
C THR A 385 3.52 0.75 -12.93
N LYS A 386 4.39 0.08 -12.18
CA LYS A 386 4.17 -0.28 -10.78
C LYS A 386 4.34 0.90 -9.83
N ASN A 387 3.81 0.75 -8.61
CA ASN A 387 4.16 1.61 -7.49
C ASN A 387 5.55 1.26 -6.99
N VAL A 388 6.52 2.13 -7.25
CA VAL A 388 7.92 1.95 -6.84
C VAL A 388 8.40 3.12 -5.99
N ALA A 389 9.32 2.84 -5.08
CA ALA A 389 10.11 3.83 -4.35
C ALA A 389 11.55 3.78 -4.84
N ILE A 390 12.20 4.93 -4.95
CA ILE A 390 13.63 5.04 -5.22
C ILE A 390 14.31 5.36 -3.88
N ASN A 391 15.25 4.51 -3.47
CA ASN A 391 15.93 4.64 -2.20
C ASN A 391 17.41 4.24 -2.34
N GLY A 392 18.29 5.25 -2.26
CA GLY A 392 19.68 5.10 -2.65
C GLY A 392 19.80 4.61 -4.10
N LYS A 393 20.59 3.55 -4.30
CA LYS A 393 20.79 2.92 -5.61
C LYS A 393 19.73 1.91 -6.03
N PHE A 394 18.63 1.77 -5.28
CA PHE A 394 17.62 0.74 -5.54
C PHE A 394 16.27 1.33 -5.92
N VAL A 395 15.64 0.71 -6.91
CA VAL A 395 14.22 0.82 -7.23
C VAL A 395 13.49 -0.35 -6.58
N ILE A 396 12.55 -0.06 -5.68
CA ILE A 396 11.87 -1.02 -4.81
C ILE A 396 10.38 -1.01 -5.11
N GLU A 397 9.78 -2.17 -5.40
CA GLU A 397 8.32 -2.28 -5.49
C GLU A 397 7.68 -2.07 -4.12
N ARG A 398 6.73 -1.13 -4.05
CA ARG A 398 5.89 -0.94 -2.87
C ARG A 398 4.88 -2.07 -2.76
N ALA A 399 4.53 -2.41 -1.52
CA ALA A 399 3.45 -3.32 -1.24
C ALA A 399 2.10 -2.76 -1.70
N TRP A 400 1.19 -3.63 -2.15
CA TRP A 400 -0.20 -3.26 -2.30
C TRP A 400 -0.90 -3.25 -0.94
N LEU A 401 -1.55 -2.15 -0.60
CA LEU A 401 -2.22 -1.97 0.69
C LEU A 401 -3.71 -2.26 0.54
N ASP A 402 -4.14 -3.43 0.99
CA ASP A 402 -5.55 -3.82 1.00
C ASP A 402 -6.20 -3.57 2.38
N VAL A 403 -7.51 -3.87 2.46
CA VAL A 403 -8.31 -3.71 3.68
C VAL A 403 -7.69 -4.48 4.84
N GLY A 404 -7.25 -5.73 4.61
CA GLY A 404 -6.67 -6.58 5.65
C GLY A 404 -5.36 -6.02 6.19
N THR A 405 -4.46 -5.64 5.29
CA THR A 405 -3.17 -5.01 5.62
C THR A 405 -3.37 -3.72 6.39
N LEU A 406 -4.20 -2.80 5.88
CA LEU A 406 -4.45 -1.51 6.56
C LEU A 406 -5.18 -1.67 7.88
N THR A 407 -6.06 -2.67 8.00
CA THR A 407 -6.67 -3.03 9.29
C THR A 407 -5.61 -3.47 10.29
N ALA A 408 -4.65 -4.31 9.88
CA ALA A 408 -3.53 -4.71 10.74
C ALA A 408 -2.65 -3.51 11.15
N ILE A 409 -2.40 -2.57 10.23
CA ILE A 409 -1.68 -1.32 10.53
C ILE A 409 -2.45 -0.48 11.56
N ILE A 410 -3.73 -0.20 11.32
CA ILE A 410 -4.57 0.60 12.22
C ILE A 410 -4.63 -0.04 13.61
N GLN A 411 -4.91 -1.35 13.70
CA GLN A 411 -4.97 -2.05 14.99
C GLN A 411 -3.62 -2.08 15.71
N GLY A 412 -2.51 -2.24 14.98
CA GLY A 412 -1.15 -2.14 15.54
C GLY A 412 -0.84 -0.76 16.09
N LEU A 413 -1.17 0.30 15.35
CA LEU A 413 -1.03 1.69 15.81
C LEU A 413 -1.88 1.94 17.06
N LEU A 414 -3.12 1.45 17.11
CA LEU A 414 -3.99 1.53 18.28
C LEU A 414 -3.41 0.78 19.49
N HIS A 415 -2.81 -0.40 19.27
CA HIS A 415 -2.12 -1.18 20.30
C HIS A 415 -0.95 -0.39 20.91
N PHE A 416 -0.10 0.21 20.07
CA PHE A 416 1.02 1.07 20.50
C PHE A 416 0.61 2.48 20.97
N ARG A 417 -0.69 2.73 21.12
CA ARG A 417 -1.28 4.00 21.53
C ARG A 417 -0.91 5.17 20.61
N LEU A 418 -0.72 4.92 19.32
CA LEU A 418 -0.48 5.94 18.30
C LEU A 418 -1.80 6.29 17.59
N LEU A 419 -2.76 6.78 18.37
CA LEU A 419 -4.14 7.00 17.91
C LEU A 419 -4.23 7.96 16.73
N ARG A 420 -3.46 9.07 16.77
CA ARG A 420 -3.46 10.07 15.68
C ARG A 420 -3.01 9.46 14.35
N TYR A 421 -2.00 8.59 14.39
CA TYR A 421 -1.55 7.87 13.20
C TYR A 421 -2.58 6.83 12.74
N ALA A 422 -3.27 6.16 13.66
CA ALA A 422 -4.36 5.26 13.31
C ALA A 422 -5.51 6.01 12.61
N ALA A 423 -5.91 7.18 13.14
CA ALA A 423 -6.92 8.05 12.55
C ALA A 423 -6.51 8.56 11.17
N GLY A 424 -5.27 9.04 11.01
CA GLY A 424 -4.74 9.47 9.71
C GLY A 424 -4.66 8.32 8.70
N THR A 425 -4.18 7.13 9.11
CA THR A 425 -4.13 5.93 8.25
C THR A 425 -5.54 5.58 7.75
N PHE A 426 -6.53 5.62 8.64
CA PHE A 426 -7.93 5.41 8.31
C PHE A 426 -8.46 6.46 7.32
N ALA A 427 -8.20 7.74 7.56
CA ALA A 427 -8.63 8.83 6.69
C ALA A 427 -8.04 8.72 5.28
N HIS A 428 -6.73 8.51 5.15
CA HIS A 428 -6.06 8.33 3.86
C HIS A 428 -6.53 7.06 3.14
N ALA A 429 -6.78 5.98 3.86
CA ALA A 429 -7.33 4.76 3.27
C ALA A 429 -8.75 4.97 2.71
N LEU A 430 -9.62 5.71 3.40
CA LEU A 430 -10.95 6.05 2.89
C LEU A 430 -10.88 6.93 1.63
N ARG A 431 -9.96 7.91 1.59
CA ARG A 431 -9.70 8.72 0.38
C ARG A 431 -9.26 7.86 -0.80
N CYS A 432 -8.53 6.77 -0.53
CA CYS A 432 -8.15 5.77 -1.53
C CYS A 432 -9.29 4.80 -1.93
N GLY A 433 -10.52 4.97 -1.43
CA GLY A 433 -11.65 4.12 -1.78
C GLY A 433 -11.73 2.80 -0.99
N ILE A 434 -10.98 2.67 0.09
CA ILE A 434 -10.84 1.41 0.84
C ILE A 434 -12.01 1.27 1.84
N LYS A 435 -12.76 0.17 1.72
CA LYS A 435 -13.88 -0.14 2.61
C LYS A 435 -13.42 -0.95 3.82
N PHE A 436 -13.58 -0.39 5.02
CA PHE A 436 -13.31 -1.11 6.27
C PHE A 436 -14.54 -1.88 6.79
N SER A 437 -14.27 -2.91 7.60
CA SER A 437 -15.31 -3.63 8.34
C SER A 437 -15.87 -2.79 9.49
N ALA A 438 -17.13 -3.05 9.88
CA ALA A 438 -17.76 -2.40 11.04
C ALA A 438 -16.87 -2.55 12.29
N LYS A 439 -16.31 -3.75 12.53
CA LYS A 439 -15.38 -4.02 13.64
C LYS A 439 -14.18 -3.08 13.68
N THR A 440 -13.57 -2.78 12.53
CA THR A 440 -12.39 -1.91 12.47
C THR A 440 -12.75 -0.46 12.77
N ILE A 441 -13.86 0.01 12.20
CA ILE A 441 -14.38 1.36 12.42
C ILE A 441 -14.79 1.53 13.88
N SER A 442 -15.59 0.61 14.43
CA SER A 442 -16.00 0.62 15.83
C SER A 442 -14.80 0.60 16.78
N SER A 443 -13.78 -0.24 16.51
CA SER A 443 -12.55 -0.25 17.33
C SER A 443 -11.85 1.12 17.34
N LEU A 444 -11.73 1.78 16.19
CA LEU A 444 -11.14 3.12 16.11
C LEU A 444 -11.98 4.18 16.85
N LEU A 445 -13.30 4.14 16.70
CA LEU A 445 -14.24 5.04 17.38
C LEU A 445 -14.17 4.88 18.91
N GLU A 446 -14.18 3.65 19.42
CA GLU A 446 -14.03 3.36 20.86
C GLU A 446 -12.70 3.90 21.39
N HIS A 447 -11.60 3.74 20.64
CA HIS A 447 -10.31 4.29 21.03
C HIS A 447 -10.30 5.82 21.03
N CYS A 448 -10.97 6.47 20.06
CA CYS A 448 -11.11 7.93 20.03
C CYS A 448 -11.89 8.43 21.24
N VAL A 449 -13.06 7.84 21.52
CA VAL A 449 -13.91 8.18 22.67
C VAL A 449 -13.14 8.01 23.98
N PHE A 450 -12.48 6.87 24.17
CA PHE A 450 -11.73 6.60 25.39
C PHE A 450 -10.54 7.56 25.60
N SER A 451 -9.87 7.95 24.52
CA SER A 451 -8.67 8.80 24.58
C SER A 451 -8.95 10.27 24.84
N LEU A 452 -10.17 10.75 24.52
CA LEU A 452 -10.53 12.17 24.52
C LEU A 452 -9.59 13.05 23.65
N ASP A 453 -8.92 12.48 22.64
CA ASP A 453 -8.04 13.23 21.75
C ASP A 453 -8.85 13.93 20.64
N THR A 454 -8.99 15.24 20.76
CA THR A 454 -9.74 16.08 19.81
C THR A 454 -9.15 16.09 18.41
N THR A 455 -7.84 15.92 18.27
CA THR A 455 -7.19 15.91 16.95
C THR A 455 -7.55 14.63 16.20
N ALA A 456 -7.48 13.48 16.88
CA ALA A 456 -7.88 12.21 16.28
C ALA A 456 -9.40 12.15 16.01
N ALA A 457 -10.21 12.65 16.95
CA ALA A 457 -11.66 12.69 16.80
C ALA A 457 -12.08 13.54 15.58
N ARG A 458 -11.46 14.72 15.39
CA ARG A 458 -11.73 15.57 14.23
C ARG A 458 -11.33 14.92 12.91
N GLU A 459 -10.13 14.34 12.83
CA GLU A 459 -9.67 13.62 11.63
C GLU A 459 -10.64 12.49 11.25
N VAL A 460 -11.12 11.72 12.24
CA VAL A 460 -12.10 10.65 12.00
C VAL A 460 -13.44 11.23 11.53
N LEU A 461 -13.96 12.28 12.17
CA LEU A 461 -15.21 12.93 11.75
C LEU A 461 -15.14 13.44 10.30
N ASP A 462 -14.03 14.08 9.93
CA ASP A 462 -13.82 14.59 8.58
C ASP A 462 -13.70 13.45 7.57
N ALA A 463 -13.04 12.34 7.94
CA ALA A 463 -12.95 11.15 7.11
C ALA A 463 -14.33 10.47 6.90
N LEU A 464 -15.15 10.39 7.95
CA LEU A 464 -16.53 9.86 7.85
C LEU A 464 -17.39 10.72 6.93
N ARG A 465 -17.26 12.05 7.04
CA ARG A 465 -17.98 13.02 6.20
C ARG A 465 -17.57 12.93 4.72
N ALA A 466 -16.27 12.72 4.46
CA ALA A 466 -15.73 12.68 3.11
C ALA A 466 -16.15 11.42 2.31
N ALA A 467 -16.42 10.29 2.99
CA ALA A 467 -16.66 9.01 2.33
C ALA A 467 -17.93 8.27 2.80
N PRO A 468 -19.13 8.88 2.76
CA PRO A 468 -20.35 8.32 3.37
C PRO A 468 -20.76 6.97 2.76
N LYS A 469 -20.52 6.76 1.45
CA LYS A 469 -20.83 5.49 0.78
C LYS A 469 -20.03 4.32 1.34
N LEU A 470 -18.74 4.53 1.63
CA LEU A 470 -17.87 3.47 2.16
C LEU A 470 -18.28 3.10 3.59
N ILE A 471 -18.65 4.08 4.40
CA ILE A 471 -19.09 3.90 5.80
C ILE A 471 -20.49 3.28 5.89
N ARG A 472 -21.42 3.64 5.00
CA ARG A 472 -22.78 3.06 5.01
C ARG A 472 -22.78 1.56 4.77
N THR A 473 -21.84 1.04 3.99
CA THR A 473 -21.84 -0.39 3.60
C THR A 473 -21.63 -1.38 4.75
N PRO A 474 -20.76 -1.13 5.76
CA PRO A 474 -20.64 -2.00 6.94
C PRO A 474 -21.74 -1.83 8.00
N PHE A 475 -22.40 -0.66 8.10
CA PHE A 475 -23.43 -0.40 9.12
C PHE A 475 -24.84 -0.46 8.52
N ARG A 476 -25.31 -1.67 8.20
CA ARG A 476 -26.63 -1.88 7.56
C ARG A 476 -27.75 -2.03 8.56
N GLU A 477 -27.50 -2.74 9.66
CA GLU A 477 -28.49 -3.01 10.68
C GLU A 477 -28.84 -1.75 11.47
N GLU A 478 -30.08 -1.67 11.96
CA GLU A 478 -30.54 -0.52 12.75
C GLU A 478 -29.70 -0.33 14.03
N LYS A 479 -29.40 -1.43 14.73
CA LYS A 479 -28.55 -1.43 15.94
C LYS A 479 -27.16 -0.86 15.66
N ASP A 480 -26.58 -1.22 14.52
CA ASP A 480 -25.27 -0.75 14.06
C ASP A 480 -25.29 0.75 13.72
N GLN A 481 -26.39 1.23 13.12
CA GLN A 481 -26.59 2.65 12.82
C GLN A 481 -26.78 3.48 14.09
N ILE A 482 -27.56 2.99 15.07
CA ILE A 482 -27.72 3.64 16.38
C ILE A 482 -26.37 3.75 17.08
N TYR A 483 -25.61 2.65 17.13
CA TYR A 483 -24.26 2.65 17.69
C TYR A 483 -23.35 3.68 17.01
N LEU A 484 -23.31 3.69 15.68
CA LEU A 484 -22.49 4.63 14.93
C LEU A 484 -22.91 6.08 15.18
N ALA A 485 -24.21 6.38 15.19
CA ALA A 485 -24.76 7.70 15.46
C ALA A 485 -24.35 8.19 16.86
N GLY A 486 -24.51 7.35 17.88
CA GLY A 486 -24.09 7.66 19.24
C GLY A 486 -22.58 7.87 19.37
N ARG A 487 -21.76 7.12 18.64
CA ARG A 487 -20.30 7.33 18.64
C ARG A 487 -19.87 8.60 17.88
N ILE A 488 -20.53 8.93 16.77
CA ILE A 488 -20.33 10.22 16.08
C ILE A 488 -20.69 11.38 17.02
N GLN A 489 -21.82 11.29 17.74
CA GLN A 489 -22.22 12.29 18.73
C GLN A 489 -21.14 12.47 19.80
N ASN A 490 -20.64 11.37 20.38
CA ASN A 490 -19.55 11.43 21.36
C ASN A 490 -18.29 12.14 20.81
N LEU A 491 -17.91 11.90 19.55
CA LEU A 491 -16.76 12.58 18.95
C LEU A 491 -16.99 14.08 18.72
N ILE A 492 -18.20 14.46 18.33
CA ILE A 492 -18.63 15.87 18.20
C ILE A 492 -18.52 16.57 19.55
N ASP A 493 -19.02 15.93 20.61
CA ASP A 493 -18.96 16.46 21.98
C ASP A 493 -17.54 16.54 22.52
N ILE A 494 -16.68 15.54 22.23
CA ILE A 494 -15.25 15.60 22.57
C ILE A 494 -14.57 16.80 21.90
N CYS A 495 -14.94 17.09 20.65
CA CYS A 495 -14.41 18.24 19.90
C CYS A 495 -15.09 19.58 20.26
N ASN A 496 -16.09 19.57 21.15
CA ASN A 496 -16.94 20.71 21.49
C ASN A 496 -17.51 21.43 20.26
N LEU A 497 -18.03 20.66 19.29
CA LEU A 497 -18.64 21.20 18.08
C LEU A 497 -20.15 21.30 18.22
N GLU A 498 -20.73 22.39 17.77
CA GLU A 498 -22.18 22.58 17.67
C GLU A 498 -22.71 21.96 16.37
N GLN A 499 -22.62 20.62 16.28
CA GLN A 499 -23.03 19.87 15.10
C GLN A 499 -23.91 18.69 15.48
N SER A 500 -24.78 18.29 14.55
CA SER A 500 -25.57 17.06 14.67
C SER A 500 -24.84 15.89 13.98
N PRO A 501 -25.01 14.63 14.44
CA PRO A 501 -24.45 13.45 13.77
C PRO A 501 -24.92 13.33 12.31
N PHE A 502 -26.11 13.85 11.99
CA PHE A 502 -26.66 13.87 10.64
C PHE A 502 -25.86 14.76 9.67
N MET A 503 -25.09 15.74 10.17
CA MET A 503 -24.17 16.54 9.34
C MET A 503 -22.94 15.75 8.88
N VAL A 504 -22.58 14.70 9.63
CA VAL A 504 -21.44 13.82 9.32
C VAL A 504 -21.92 12.63 8.50
N ALA A 505 -23.07 12.06 8.86
CA ALA A 505 -23.67 10.92 8.18
C ALA A 505 -25.18 11.14 7.96
N PRO A 506 -25.58 11.88 6.91
CA PRO A 506 -26.99 12.18 6.62
C PRO A 506 -27.87 10.96 6.31
N TRP A 507 -27.24 9.82 6.05
CA TRP A 507 -27.90 8.58 5.66
C TRP A 507 -28.32 7.72 6.86
N LEU A 508 -27.96 8.10 8.09
CA LEU A 508 -28.36 7.41 9.31
C LEU A 508 -29.86 7.55 9.54
N LYS A 509 -30.54 6.43 9.78
CA LYS A 509 -31.97 6.38 10.13
C LYS A 509 -32.12 6.10 11.62
N VAL A 510 -31.91 7.12 12.44
CA VAL A 510 -31.87 7.02 13.91
C VAL A 510 -32.73 8.12 14.50
N PHE A 511 -33.51 7.83 15.54
CA PHE A 511 -34.34 8.83 16.21
C PHE A 511 -33.50 9.64 17.21
N SER A 512 -33.93 10.86 17.52
CA SER A 512 -33.25 11.69 18.52
C SER A 512 -33.23 11.05 19.92
N THR A 513 -34.19 10.18 20.22
CA THR A 513 -34.28 9.41 21.47
C THR A 513 -33.21 8.32 21.59
N ASP A 514 -32.62 7.89 20.48
CA ASP A 514 -31.57 6.86 20.46
C ASP A 514 -30.16 7.45 20.62
N LEU A 515 -30.05 8.78 20.59
CA LEU A 515 -28.79 9.49 20.80
C LEU A 515 -28.51 9.67 22.30
N PRO A 516 -27.24 9.86 22.69
CA PRO A 516 -26.88 10.15 24.08
C PRO A 516 -27.69 11.33 24.64
N SER A 517 -28.13 11.20 25.89
CA SER A 517 -28.93 12.23 26.58
C SER A 517 -28.15 13.54 26.74
N GLU A 518 -28.83 14.67 26.95
CA GLU A 518 -28.15 15.95 27.21
C GLU A 518 -27.21 15.89 28.43
N GLU A 519 -27.56 15.09 29.45
CA GLU A 519 -26.70 14.85 30.60
C GLU A 519 -25.42 14.09 30.21
N GLU A 520 -25.54 13.01 29.42
CA GLU A 520 -24.39 12.24 28.93
C GLU A 520 -23.48 13.08 28.01
N ARG A 521 -24.09 13.89 27.14
CA ARG A 521 -23.38 14.80 26.24
C ARG A 521 -22.64 15.89 27.01
N THR A 522 -23.28 16.49 28.00
CA THR A 522 -22.68 17.49 28.88
C THR A 522 -21.53 16.88 29.68
N GLY A 523 -21.73 15.70 30.25
CA GLY A 523 -20.67 14.94 30.94
C GLY A 523 -19.46 14.68 30.03
N MET A 524 -19.69 14.29 28.78
CA MET A 524 -18.61 14.03 27.81
C MET A 524 -17.83 15.31 27.48
N ARG A 525 -18.52 16.43 27.26
CA ARG A 525 -17.90 17.75 27.02
C ARG A 525 -17.03 18.18 28.19
N ILE A 526 -17.58 18.14 29.41
CA ILE A 526 -16.84 18.56 30.61
C ILE A 526 -15.62 17.66 30.83
N THR A 527 -15.78 16.34 30.67
CA THR A 527 -14.68 15.38 30.82
C THR A 527 -13.58 15.60 29.77
N SER A 528 -13.96 15.90 28.52
CA SER A 528 -13.02 16.27 27.45
C SER A 528 -12.27 17.57 27.78
N MET A 529 -12.99 18.62 28.21
CA MET A 529 -12.39 19.90 28.59
C MET A 529 -11.42 19.74 29.77
N LEU A 530 -11.80 18.98 30.80
CA LEU A 530 -10.95 18.67 31.94
C LEU A 530 -9.66 17.96 31.49
N HIS A 531 -9.78 16.97 30.60
CA HIS A 531 -8.63 16.28 30.04
C HIS A 531 -7.70 17.24 29.29
N GLN A 532 -8.24 18.12 28.44
CA GLN A 532 -7.46 19.11 27.69
C GLN A 532 -6.73 20.08 28.61
N VAL A 533 -7.39 20.59 29.67
CA VAL A 533 -6.78 21.49 30.66
C VAL A 533 -5.61 20.81 31.36
N GLN A 534 -5.77 19.55 31.75
CA GLN A 534 -4.68 18.79 32.39
C GLN A 534 -3.51 18.52 31.42
N VAL A 535 -3.81 18.22 30.16
CA VAL A 535 -2.80 18.09 29.10
C VAL A 535 -2.06 19.41 28.90
N ALA A 536 -2.76 20.55 28.83
CA ALA A 536 -2.14 21.87 28.72
C ALA A 536 -1.25 22.19 29.93
N LYS A 537 -1.76 21.98 31.15
CA LYS A 537 -1.00 22.19 32.41
C LYS A 537 0.28 21.37 32.45
N GLY A 538 0.23 20.10 32.06
CA GLY A 538 1.43 19.27 32.00
C GLY A 538 2.38 19.62 30.84
N ARG A 539 1.92 20.30 29.78
CA ARG A 539 2.82 20.82 28.73
C ARG A 539 3.54 22.06 29.26
N ALA A 540 2.81 23.00 29.85
CA ALA A 540 3.37 24.19 30.48
C ALA A 540 4.44 23.85 31.52
N ARG A 541 4.20 22.86 32.40
CA ARG A 541 5.21 22.39 33.37
C ARG A 541 6.50 21.91 32.72
N ARG A 542 6.43 21.18 31.60
CA ARG A 542 7.64 20.70 30.89
C ARG A 542 8.38 21.86 30.23
N CYS A 543 7.67 22.77 29.59
CA CYS A 543 8.30 23.97 29.02
C CYS A 543 9.00 24.81 30.10
N LEU A 544 8.38 24.97 31.28
CA LEU A 544 9.02 25.64 32.41
C LEU A 544 10.28 24.92 32.89
N GLN A 545 10.29 23.58 32.91
CA GLN A 545 11.48 22.79 33.25
C GLN A 545 12.58 22.94 32.19
N GLU A 546 12.24 22.88 30.91
CA GLU A 546 13.18 23.08 29.81
C GLU A 546 13.79 24.49 29.84
N ILE A 547 12.98 25.51 30.11
CA ILE A 547 13.45 26.89 30.33
C ILE A 547 14.43 26.92 31.50
N HIS A 548 14.08 26.32 32.64
CA HIS A 548 14.96 26.25 33.81
C HIS A 548 16.28 25.52 33.52
N ASP A 549 16.25 24.42 32.77
CA ASP A 549 17.45 23.69 32.35
C ASP A 549 18.32 24.53 31.40
N ILE A 550 17.72 25.30 30.51
CA ILE A 550 18.41 26.24 29.62
C ILE A 550 19.04 27.37 30.45
N GLU A 551 18.30 27.98 31.38
CA GLU A 551 18.80 29.01 32.29
C GLU A 551 19.98 28.50 33.11
N LYS A 552 19.93 27.26 33.61
CA LYS A 552 21.03 26.62 34.33
C LYS A 552 22.27 26.38 33.47
N ARG A 553 22.08 26.10 32.17
CA ARG A 553 23.17 25.98 31.19
C ARG A 553 23.79 27.34 30.86
N LEU A 554 22.97 28.40 30.79
CA LEU A 554 23.41 29.77 30.54
C LEU A 554 24.06 30.42 31.79
N GLY A 555 23.59 30.08 32.98
CA GLY A 555 24.07 30.60 34.27
C GLY A 555 25.37 29.99 34.80
N ARG A 556 26.03 29.09 34.05
CA ARG A 556 27.40 28.64 34.33
C ARG A 556 28.40 29.45 33.50
N PRO A 557 29.03 30.51 34.04
CA PRO A 557 30.25 31.03 33.43
C PRO A 557 31.31 29.93 33.51
N GLN A 558 31.93 29.55 32.38
CA GLN A 558 33.20 28.84 32.46
C GLN A 558 34.15 29.73 33.27
N PRO A 559 34.70 29.28 34.41
CA PRO A 559 35.72 30.07 35.09
C PRO A 559 36.88 30.21 34.12
N ALA A 560 37.21 31.45 33.77
CA ALA A 560 38.43 31.78 33.08
C ALA A 560 39.56 31.04 33.79
N LYS A 561 40.21 30.10 33.08
CA LYS A 561 41.39 29.41 33.60
C LYS A 561 42.36 30.51 34.02
N SER A 562 42.58 30.60 35.33
CA SER A 562 43.60 31.45 35.90
C SER A 562 44.91 31.14 35.20
N ARG A 563 45.50 32.17 34.62
CA ARG A 563 46.83 32.16 34.03
C ARG A 563 47.84 31.89 35.16
N LYS A 564 47.97 30.63 35.58
CA LYS A 564 49.13 30.17 36.35
C LYS A 564 50.31 30.19 35.38
N GLN A 565 51.33 30.93 35.79
CA GLN A 565 52.62 31.09 35.12
C GLN A 565 53.14 29.75 34.59
N LEU A 566 53.51 29.71 33.31
CA LEU A 566 54.39 28.66 32.81
C LEU A 566 55.73 28.77 33.54
N PRO A 567 56.31 27.69 34.08
CA PRO A 567 57.74 27.65 34.32
C PRO A 567 58.46 27.59 32.97
N ALA A 568 59.58 28.30 32.86
CA ALA A 568 60.44 28.31 31.67
C ALA A 568 60.84 26.88 31.25
N PRO A 569 60.96 26.59 29.94
CA PRO A 569 61.32 25.26 29.48
C PRO A 569 62.81 24.99 29.77
N ASN A 570 63.07 23.86 30.42
CA ASN A 570 64.41 23.35 30.66
C ASN A 570 64.91 22.67 29.36
N PRO A 571 66.04 23.08 28.76
CA PRO A 571 66.47 22.61 27.45
C PRO A 571 67.27 21.30 27.58
N ALA A 572 66.63 20.24 28.07
CA ALA A 572 67.25 18.91 28.12
C ALA A 572 66.18 17.83 28.27
N LYS A 573 65.53 17.49 27.16
CA LYS A 573 64.87 16.18 26.87
C LYS A 573 64.13 16.22 25.53
N ALA A 574 64.78 16.77 24.51
CA ALA A 574 64.37 16.67 23.11
C ALA A 574 65.20 15.59 22.40
N ALA A 575 65.28 14.38 22.96
CA ALA A 575 65.97 13.25 22.34
C ALA A 575 65.67 11.94 23.08
N THR A 576 64.43 11.45 23.04
CA THR A 576 64.05 10.02 23.18
C THR A 576 62.53 9.91 23.37
N ALA A 577 61.78 10.02 22.27
CA ALA A 577 60.41 9.49 22.16
C ALA A 577 59.98 9.56 20.69
N ASN A 578 60.81 9.03 19.80
CA ASN A 578 60.47 8.87 18.39
C ASN A 578 60.86 7.46 17.96
N ARG A 579 60.10 6.48 18.46
CA ARG A 579 60.00 5.09 18.00
C ARG A 579 58.88 4.46 18.82
N GLN A 580 57.94 3.79 18.14
CA GLN A 580 56.74 3.12 18.66
C GLN A 580 55.50 4.01 18.79
N THR A 581 54.86 4.29 17.65
CA THR A 581 53.40 4.29 17.45
C THR A 581 53.13 4.46 15.95
N SER A 582 53.53 3.45 15.17
CA SER A 582 53.26 3.35 13.73
C SER A 582 52.82 1.93 13.39
N HIS A 583 51.74 1.50 14.03
CA HIS A 583 50.81 0.46 13.59
C HIS A 583 49.53 0.72 14.40
N ASP A 584 48.35 0.50 13.82
CA ASP A 584 47.01 0.78 14.39
C ASP A 584 46.38 2.16 14.13
N ARG A 585 46.66 2.77 12.96
CA ARG A 585 45.89 3.93 12.43
C ARG A 585 45.43 3.80 10.98
N HIS A 586 45.17 2.58 10.52
CA HIS A 586 44.54 2.32 9.22
C HIS A 586 43.48 1.22 9.35
N GLU A 587 42.35 1.54 10.01
CA GLU A 587 41.09 0.79 9.80
C GLU A 587 39.85 1.48 10.43
N VAL A 588 40.03 2.48 11.29
CA VAL A 588 38.90 3.21 11.93
C VAL A 588 38.56 4.54 11.26
N ALA A 589 39.29 4.94 10.21
CA ALA A 589 39.10 6.23 9.51
C ALA A 589 38.17 6.18 8.27
N ALA A 590 37.65 5.00 7.90
CA ALA A 590 36.76 4.85 6.75
C ALA A 590 35.26 4.99 7.11
N ASP A 591 34.88 4.73 8.36
CA ASP A 591 33.46 4.63 8.78
C ASP A 591 32.89 5.93 9.40
N GLN A 592 33.76 6.92 9.62
CA GLN A 592 33.37 8.25 10.14
C GLN A 592 33.28 9.35 9.08
N LYS A 593 33.81 9.12 7.87
CA LYS A 593 33.66 10.07 6.74
C LYS A 593 32.36 9.89 5.93
N GLU A 594 31.64 8.77 6.08
CA GLU A 594 30.34 8.55 5.43
C GLU A 594 29.14 9.14 6.20
N LYS A 595 29.30 9.49 7.49
CA LYS A 595 28.22 10.09 8.30
C LYS A 595 28.13 11.62 8.21
N GLU A 596 29.15 12.30 7.70
CA GLU A 596 29.20 13.78 7.65
C GLU A 596 28.93 14.38 6.27
N GLN A 597 28.69 13.57 5.22
CA GLN A 597 28.26 14.06 3.90
C GLN A 597 26.73 14.00 3.67
N GLN A 598 25.96 13.63 4.69
CA GLN A 598 24.49 13.48 4.59
C GLN A 598 23.68 14.77 4.84
N TYR A 599 24.34 15.89 5.15
CA TYR A 599 23.71 17.21 5.28
C TYR A 599 24.45 18.22 4.42
N VAL A 600 23.95 18.39 3.19
CA VAL A 600 24.04 19.55 2.28
C VAL A 600 23.96 18.96 0.89
N LEU A 601 22.76 18.99 0.30
CA LEU A 601 22.46 19.16 -1.13
C LEU A 601 20.94 19.01 -1.29
N GLY A 602 20.24 20.07 -0.88
CA GLY A 602 18.83 20.27 -1.26
C GLY A 602 18.78 20.95 -2.63
N GLY A 603 18.16 20.26 -3.60
CA GLY A 603 17.62 20.83 -4.84
C GLY A 603 18.14 20.16 -6.14
N PRO A 604 17.38 20.21 -7.26
CA PRO A 604 15.93 20.12 -7.44
C PRO A 604 15.49 18.70 -7.85
N SER A 605 14.20 18.43 -7.74
CA SER A 605 13.58 17.16 -8.09
C SER A 605 13.82 16.75 -9.56
N LEU A 606 14.09 15.45 -9.75
CA LEU A 606 14.10 14.76 -11.04
C LEU A 606 12.71 14.70 -11.72
N ALA A 607 11.72 15.44 -11.21
CA ALA A 607 10.45 15.72 -11.88
C ALA A 607 10.63 16.52 -13.19
N SER A 608 11.80 17.12 -13.42
CA SER A 608 12.09 17.91 -14.63
C SER A 608 12.65 17.10 -15.81
N ARG A 609 13.12 15.85 -15.61
CA ARG A 609 13.71 15.01 -16.66
C ARG A 609 12.87 13.81 -17.10
N ILE A 610 11.73 13.57 -16.45
CA ILE A 610 10.72 12.61 -16.91
C ILE A 610 9.51 13.41 -17.41
N ARG A 611 9.61 13.99 -18.62
CA ARG A 611 8.40 14.33 -19.37
C ARG A 611 7.82 13.03 -19.87
N PHE A 612 6.77 12.55 -19.22
CA PHE A 612 5.92 11.49 -19.77
C PHE A 612 5.40 11.97 -21.14
N PRO A 613 5.57 11.20 -22.23
CA PRO A 613 4.82 11.48 -23.44
C PRO A 613 3.34 11.29 -23.10
N THR A 614 2.54 12.35 -23.25
CA THR A 614 1.10 12.22 -23.42
C THR A 614 0.88 11.46 -24.73
N PHE A 615 0.74 10.14 -24.65
CA PHE A 615 0.28 9.34 -25.78
C PHE A 615 -1.20 9.67 -26.02
N HIS A 616 -1.46 10.50 -27.04
CA HIS A 616 -2.71 10.41 -27.77
C HIS A 616 -2.77 9.01 -28.38
N ALA A 617 -3.75 8.22 -27.95
CA ALA A 617 -4.02 6.91 -28.51
C ALA A 617 -4.51 7.06 -29.96
N SER A 618 -3.59 7.06 -30.93
CA SER A 618 -3.91 6.72 -32.32
C SER A 618 -4.03 5.21 -32.40
N GLN A 619 -5.27 4.72 -32.49
CA GLN A 619 -5.56 3.32 -32.81
C GLN A 619 -5.04 3.00 -34.21
N THR A 620 -3.95 2.25 -34.30
CA THR A 620 -3.60 1.48 -35.50
C THR A 620 -3.46 0.03 -35.08
N VAL A 621 -4.52 -0.73 -35.36
CA VAL A 621 -4.56 -2.20 -35.25
C VAL A 621 -3.66 -2.78 -36.33
N PRO A 622 -2.67 -3.64 -36.04
CA PRO A 622 -1.99 -4.38 -37.08
C PRO A 622 -2.88 -5.54 -37.54
N GLN A 623 -3.25 -5.52 -38.82
CA GLN A 623 -3.93 -6.64 -39.49
C GLN A 623 -3.08 -7.91 -39.37
N ARG A 624 -3.61 -8.92 -38.67
CA ARG A 624 -3.09 -10.29 -38.72
C ARG A 624 -3.21 -10.82 -40.15
N ARG A 625 -2.09 -11.16 -40.78
CA ARG A 625 -2.06 -12.06 -41.94
C ARG A 625 -2.60 -13.42 -41.49
N GLN A 626 -3.75 -13.81 -42.02
CA GLN A 626 -4.21 -15.20 -42.05
C GLN A 626 -3.24 -15.97 -42.96
N VAL A 627 -2.52 -16.94 -42.40
CA VAL A 627 -1.85 -17.98 -43.17
C VAL A 627 -2.86 -19.13 -43.28
N ALA A 628 -3.35 -19.33 -44.50
CA ALA A 628 -4.21 -20.43 -44.85
C ALA A 628 -3.44 -21.75 -44.73
N ALA A 629 -4.00 -22.70 -43.99
CA ALA A 629 -3.61 -24.09 -44.07
C ALA A 629 -4.18 -24.67 -45.38
N MET A 630 -3.31 -25.00 -46.32
CA MET A 630 -3.61 -26.01 -47.35
C MET A 630 -2.88 -27.29 -46.95
N GLY A 631 -3.63 -28.38 -46.81
CA GLY A 631 -3.08 -29.71 -46.76
C GLY A 631 -2.78 -30.23 -48.16
N SER A 632 -1.76 -31.06 -48.31
CA SER A 632 -1.70 -32.18 -49.25
C SER A 632 -0.53 -33.10 -48.86
N TYR A 633 -0.84 -34.39 -48.72
CA TYR A 633 0.02 -35.59 -48.66
C TYR A 633 0.92 -35.82 -47.45
#